data_AF-A0A9Q1ADM5-F1
#
_entry.id   AF-A0A9Q1ADM5-F1
#
_cell.length_a   1.000
_cell.length_b   1.000
_cell.length_c   1.000
_cell.angle_alpha   90.00
_cell.angle_beta   90.00
_cell.angle_gamma   90.00
#
_symmetry.space_group_name_H-M   'P 1'
#
loop_
_entity.id
_entity.type
_entity.pdbx_description
1 polymer ?
#
loop_
_entity_poly.entity_id
_entity_poly.type
_entity_poly.pdbx_seq_one_letter_code
_entity_poly.pdbx_strand_id
1 'polypeptide(L)'
;MGRVRTKTVKKSSRQVIEKYYSKMTLDFHTNKKILQEVAIIPSKRLRNKIAGFSTHLMKRIQKGAVRGISLKLQEEERERRMDFVPEESAIKIHEIKVDKETIDMLAALGMSDFPGIVEVEPQPMVPTQGFGRGRVVLGVLTFIAVNGY
;
A
#
# COMPACT_ATOMS: atom_id res chain seq x y z
N MET A 1 -21.34 -20.69 -16.12
CA MET A 1 -21.01 -19.61 -15.14
C MET A 1 -21.74 -19.87 -13.83
N GLY A 2 -21.11 -19.75 -12.65
CA GLY A 2 -21.82 -20.05 -11.37
C GLY A 2 -21.00 -20.19 -10.08
N ARG A 3 -19.71 -19.80 -10.07
CA ARG A 3 -18.81 -19.94 -8.90
C ARG A 3 -18.59 -18.66 -8.11
N VAL A 4 -19.38 -17.61 -8.35
CA VAL A 4 -19.30 -16.36 -7.59
C VAL A 4 -19.94 -16.56 -6.22
N ARG A 5 -19.22 -16.18 -5.15
CA ARG A 5 -19.70 -16.31 -3.76
C ARG A 5 -20.58 -15.12 -3.41
N THR A 6 -21.67 -15.38 -2.69
CA THR A 6 -22.65 -14.38 -2.25
C THR A 6 -22.09 -13.48 -1.12
N LYS A 7 -22.75 -12.33 -0.91
CA LYS A 7 -22.38 -11.37 0.14
C LYS A 7 -22.38 -11.97 1.55
N THR A 8 -23.30 -12.89 1.83
CA THR A 8 -23.42 -13.59 3.12
C THR A 8 -22.16 -14.39 3.44
N VAL A 9 -21.69 -15.22 2.50
CA VAL A 9 -20.45 -15.99 2.64
C VAL A 9 -19.26 -15.06 2.84
N LYS A 10 -19.15 -14.01 2.02
CA LYS A 10 -18.03 -13.06 2.12
C LYS A 10 -18.02 -12.30 3.45
N LYS A 11 -19.18 -11.88 3.95
CA LYS A 11 -19.31 -11.13 5.22
C LYS A 11 -18.98 -12.04 6.41
N SER A 12 -19.59 -13.22 6.49
CA SER A 12 -19.37 -14.15 7.61
C SER A 12 -17.91 -14.63 7.68
N SER A 13 -17.27 -14.92 6.55
CA SER A 13 -15.86 -15.33 6.55
C SER A 13 -14.93 -14.25 7.08
N ARG A 14 -15.14 -12.97 6.73
CA ARG A 14 -14.31 -11.88 7.26
C ARG A 14 -14.44 -11.77 8.77
N GLN A 15 -15.66 -11.81 9.28
CA GLN A 15 -15.94 -11.75 10.72
C GLN A 15 -15.29 -12.89 11.51
N VAL A 16 -15.28 -14.11 10.95
CA VAL A 16 -14.61 -15.25 11.59
C VAL A 16 -13.10 -15.05 11.63
N ILE A 17 -12.50 -14.54 10.54
CA ILE A 17 -11.06 -14.32 10.44
C ILE A 17 -10.60 -13.19 11.38
N GLU A 18 -11.35 -12.09 11.47
CA GLU A 18 -11.04 -10.96 12.37
C GLU A 18 -11.01 -11.41 13.84
N LYS A 19 -11.95 -12.26 14.25
CA LYS A 19 -12.08 -12.69 15.66
C LYS A 19 -11.20 -13.89 16.03
N TYR A 20 -10.99 -14.83 15.11
CA TYR A 20 -10.38 -16.14 15.39
C TYR A 20 -9.17 -16.43 14.52
N TYR A 21 -8.38 -15.41 14.17
CA TYR A 21 -7.20 -15.57 13.32
C TYR A 21 -6.26 -16.69 13.80
N SER A 22 -5.95 -16.71 15.10
CA SER A 22 -4.99 -17.66 15.69
C SER A 22 -5.40 -19.14 15.56
N LYS A 23 -6.71 -19.41 15.44
CA LYS A 23 -7.23 -20.78 15.30
C LYS A 23 -7.35 -21.21 13.83
N MET A 24 -7.41 -20.25 12.91
CA MET A 24 -7.66 -20.53 11.50
C MET A 24 -6.37 -20.94 10.78
N THR A 25 -6.50 -21.87 9.82
CA THR A 25 -5.36 -22.42 9.08
C THR A 25 -5.58 -22.31 7.56
N LEU A 26 -4.62 -22.79 6.76
CA LEU A 26 -4.77 -22.85 5.30
C LEU A 26 -5.59 -24.04 4.81
N ASP A 27 -5.75 -25.07 5.64
CA ASP A 27 -6.44 -26.30 5.29
C ASP A 27 -7.97 -26.14 5.36
N PHE A 28 -8.67 -26.86 4.48
CA PHE A 28 -10.12 -26.82 4.40
C PHE A 28 -10.79 -27.65 5.50
N HIS A 29 -10.25 -28.82 5.82
CA HIS A 29 -10.90 -29.76 6.72
C HIS A 29 -10.83 -29.29 8.17
N THR A 30 -9.69 -28.75 8.59
CA THR A 30 -9.50 -28.11 9.90
C THR A 30 -10.45 -26.91 10.08
N ASN A 31 -10.46 -25.97 9.13
CA ASN A 31 -11.32 -24.80 9.18
C ASN A 31 -12.81 -25.16 9.17
N LYS A 32 -13.19 -26.25 8.48
CA LYS A 32 -14.57 -26.75 8.51
C LYS A 32 -14.98 -27.21 9.91
N LYS A 33 -14.08 -27.87 10.67
CA LYS A 33 -14.33 -28.29 12.06
C LYS A 33 -14.41 -27.08 12.99
N ILE A 34 -13.48 -26.15 12.89
CA ILE A 34 -13.47 -24.90 13.68
C ILE A 34 -14.76 -24.12 13.48
N LEU A 35 -15.26 -24.03 12.25
CA LEU A 35 -16.53 -23.35 11.95
C LEU A 35 -17.76 -24.05 12.55
N GLN A 36 -17.69 -25.33 12.93
CA GLN A 36 -18.77 -26.01 13.65
C GLN A 36 -18.80 -25.61 15.12
N GLU A 37 -17.64 -25.34 15.70
CA GLU A 37 -17.50 -24.96 17.12
C GLU A 37 -17.77 -23.46 17.32
N VAL A 38 -17.26 -22.63 16.40
CA VAL A 38 -17.29 -21.17 16.53
C VAL A 38 -18.64 -20.57 16.16
N ALA A 39 -19.35 -21.16 15.20
CA ALA A 39 -20.55 -20.57 14.63
C ALA A 39 -21.67 -21.58 14.38
N ILE A 40 -22.89 -21.20 14.77
CA ILE A 40 -24.09 -21.98 14.46
C ILE A 40 -24.46 -21.73 13.00
N ILE A 41 -24.01 -22.62 12.11
CA ILE A 41 -24.31 -22.56 10.67
C ILE A 41 -25.36 -23.63 10.34
N PRO A 42 -26.55 -23.23 9.85
CA PRO A 42 -27.70 -24.12 9.74
C PRO A 42 -27.55 -25.17 8.63
N SER A 43 -26.83 -24.85 7.54
CA SER A 43 -26.70 -25.77 6.40
C SER A 43 -25.27 -26.16 6.09
N LYS A 44 -25.09 -27.44 5.72
CA LYS A 44 -23.81 -28.02 5.29
C LYS A 44 -23.21 -27.27 4.09
N ARG A 45 -24.04 -26.87 3.11
CA ARG A 45 -23.57 -26.14 1.92
C ARG A 45 -23.03 -24.75 2.29
N LEU A 46 -23.67 -24.02 3.21
CA LEU A 46 -23.16 -22.71 3.65
C LEU A 46 -21.85 -22.85 4.41
N ARG A 47 -21.76 -23.84 5.31
CA ARG A 47 -20.53 -24.13 6.06
C ARG A 47 -19.34 -24.39 5.13
N ASN A 48 -19.54 -25.23 4.11
CA ASN A 48 -18.50 -25.53 3.14
C ASN A 48 -18.08 -24.31 2.31
N LYS A 49 -19.03 -23.45 1.92
CA LYS A 49 -18.73 -22.20 1.20
C LYS A 49 -17.93 -21.22 2.07
N ILE A 50 -18.28 -21.09 3.35
CA ILE A 50 -17.59 -20.22 4.31
C ILE A 50 -16.18 -20.76 4.59
N ALA A 51 -16.03 -22.06 4.86
CA ALA A 51 -14.73 -22.69 5.07
C ALA A 51 -13.81 -22.48 3.85
N GLY A 52 -14.32 -22.74 2.64
CA GLY A 52 -13.55 -22.59 1.41
C GLY A 52 -13.22 -21.14 1.04
N PHE A 53 -14.07 -20.17 1.40
CA PHE A 53 -13.74 -18.76 1.20
C PHE A 53 -12.75 -18.25 2.25
N SER A 54 -12.81 -18.78 3.47
CA SER A 54 -11.88 -18.42 4.55
C SER A 54 -10.46 -18.91 4.27
N THR A 55 -10.29 -20.14 3.75
CA THR A 55 -8.96 -20.61 3.30
C THR A 55 -8.40 -19.76 2.16
N HIS A 56 -9.26 -19.32 1.23
CA HIS A 56 -8.83 -18.43 0.15
C HIS A 56 -8.37 -17.06 0.68
N LEU A 57 -9.04 -16.52 1.70
CA LEU A 57 -8.62 -15.29 2.36
C LEU A 57 -7.30 -15.46 3.11
N MET A 58 -7.10 -16.57 3.84
CA MET A 58 -5.84 -16.85 4.53
C MET A 58 -4.64 -16.90 3.58
N LYS A 59 -4.79 -17.55 2.42
CA LYS A 59 -3.77 -17.56 1.35
C LYS A 59 -3.46 -16.18 0.79
N ARG A 60 -4.42 -15.25 0.83
CA ARG A 60 -4.20 -13.86 0.39
C ARG A 60 -3.52 -13.03 1.46
N ILE A 61 -3.89 -13.23 2.73
CA ILE A 61 -3.28 -12.53 3.87
C ILE A 61 -1.77 -12.81 3.93
N GLN A 62 -1.35 -14.06 3.67
CA GLN A 62 0.08 -14.40 3.60
C GLN A 62 0.85 -13.67 2.50
N LYS A 63 0.18 -13.27 1.41
CA LYS A 63 0.80 -12.54 0.30
C LYS A 63 0.81 -11.03 0.50
N GLY A 64 -0.01 -10.52 1.42
CA GLY A 64 -0.12 -9.10 1.70
C GLY A 64 -1.46 -8.71 2.34
N ALA A 65 -1.60 -7.42 2.61
CA ALA A 65 -2.80 -6.88 3.25
C ALA A 65 -4.05 -7.10 2.37
N VAL A 66 -5.12 -7.59 3.00
CA VAL A 66 -6.40 -7.84 2.33
C VAL A 66 -7.40 -6.78 2.76
N ARG A 67 -8.01 -6.10 1.77
CA ARG A 67 -8.98 -5.01 2.02
C ARG A 67 -10.20 -5.51 2.82
N GLY A 68 -10.50 -4.79 3.89
CA GLY A 68 -11.69 -5.00 4.72
C GLY A 68 -11.58 -6.17 5.69
N ILE A 69 -10.36 -6.52 6.11
CA ILE A 69 -10.07 -7.38 7.25
C ILE A 69 -9.07 -6.59 8.09
N SER A 70 -9.44 -6.20 9.31
CA SER A 70 -8.50 -5.68 10.28
C SER A 70 -7.89 -6.86 11.03
N LEU A 71 -6.59 -7.05 10.86
CA LEU A 71 -5.83 -7.96 11.69
C LEU A 71 -5.05 -7.12 12.69
N LYS A 72 -5.13 -7.43 13.98
CA LYS A 72 -4.37 -6.70 15.02
C LYS A 72 -2.88 -6.61 14.70
N LEU A 73 -2.33 -7.67 14.11
CA LEU A 73 -0.95 -7.72 13.64
C LEU A 73 -0.63 -6.65 12.57
N GLN A 74 -1.61 -6.28 11.74
CA GLN A 74 -1.44 -5.21 10.75
C GLN A 74 -1.53 -3.82 11.38
N GLU A 75 -2.25 -3.66 12.50
CA GLU A 75 -2.33 -2.39 13.22
C GLU A 75 -0.98 -2.04 13.84
N GLU A 76 -0.30 -3.01 14.46
CA GLU A 76 1.03 -2.84 15.04
C GLU A 76 2.12 -2.55 13.98
N GLU A 77 2.13 -3.27 12.85
CA GLU A 77 3.06 -2.97 11.75
C GLU A 77 2.79 -1.60 11.11
N ARG A 78 1.52 -1.19 11.06
CA ARG A 78 1.13 0.13 10.51
C ARG A 78 1.57 1.25 11.45
N GLU A 79 1.42 1.10 12.76
CA GLU A 79 1.92 2.07 13.75
C GLU A 79 3.43 2.28 13.58
N ARG A 80 4.22 1.20 13.51
CA ARG A 80 5.69 1.32 13.32
C ARG A 80 6.08 2.05 12.04
N ARG A 81 5.29 1.94 10.97
CA ARG A 81 5.54 2.68 9.72
C ARG A 81 5.08 4.13 9.79
N MET A 82 4.01 4.43 10.53
CA MET A 82 3.51 5.80 10.69
C MET A 82 4.40 6.60 11.65
N ASP A 83 4.94 5.93 12.68
CA ASP A 83 5.89 6.51 13.64
C ASP A 83 7.32 6.61 13.09
N PHE A 84 7.53 6.19 11.85
CA PHE A 84 8.83 6.30 11.20
C PHE A 84 9.12 7.77 10.87
N VAL A 85 9.78 8.44 11.82
CA VAL A 85 10.38 9.75 11.61
C VAL A 85 11.81 9.53 11.09
N PRO A 86 12.14 9.97 9.86
CA PRO A 86 13.51 9.88 9.36
C PRO A 86 14.44 10.74 10.22
N GLU A 87 15.68 10.28 10.40
CA GLU A 87 16.71 11.02 11.17
C GLU A 87 17.00 12.41 10.56
N GLU A 88 16.91 12.51 9.23
CA GLU A 88 17.02 13.78 8.51
C GLU A 88 15.67 14.14 7.89
N SER A 89 15.11 15.27 8.30
CA SER A 89 13.90 15.81 7.70
C SER A 89 14.20 16.31 6.28
N ALA A 90 13.39 15.93 5.30
CA ALA A 90 13.50 16.41 3.93
C ALA A 90 13.39 17.95 3.80
N ILE A 91 12.92 18.64 4.84
CA ILE A 91 12.83 20.10 4.94
C ILE A 91 14.19 20.73 5.25
N LYS A 92 15.13 19.97 5.84
CA LYS A 92 16.49 20.45 6.15
C LYS A 92 17.34 20.44 4.88
N ILE A 93 16.97 21.29 3.93
CA ILE A 93 17.74 21.56 2.72
C ILE A 93 18.61 22.78 3.02
N HIS A 94 19.89 22.72 2.65
CA HIS A 94 20.83 23.81 2.86
C HIS A 94 20.56 25.03 1.95
N GLU A 95 19.82 24.83 0.86
CA GLU A 95 19.49 25.85 -0.13
C GLU A 95 18.00 25.77 -0.49
N ILE A 96 17.27 26.86 -0.25
CA ILE A 96 15.87 27.03 -0.63
C ILE A 96 15.85 27.85 -1.92
N LYS A 97 15.45 27.22 -3.01
CA LYS A 97 15.30 27.87 -4.32
C LYS A 97 13.95 28.58 -4.38
N VAL A 98 13.95 29.89 -4.55
CA VAL A 98 12.75 30.74 -4.44
C VAL A 98 12.63 31.65 -5.66
N ASP A 99 11.41 31.89 -6.12
CA ASP A 99 11.11 32.81 -7.23
C ASP A 99 11.03 34.27 -6.73
N LYS A 100 11.24 35.23 -7.63
CA LYS A 100 11.21 36.68 -7.33
C LYS A 100 9.95 37.12 -6.56
N GLU A 101 8.77 36.72 -7.01
CA GLU A 101 7.50 37.07 -6.38
C GLU A 101 7.37 36.53 -4.94
N THR A 102 7.99 35.38 -4.67
CA THR A 102 7.97 34.76 -3.34
C THR A 102 8.98 35.40 -2.38
N ILE A 103 10.06 36.02 -2.88
CA ILE A 103 10.97 36.85 -2.07
C ILE A 103 10.24 38.12 -1.60
N ASP A 104 9.47 38.75 -2.49
CA ASP A 104 8.69 39.95 -2.15
C ASP A 104 7.61 39.65 -1.10
N MET A 105 6.98 38.48 -1.21
CA MET A 105 6.04 37.97 -0.21
C MET A 105 6.71 37.77 1.15
N LEU A 106 7.92 37.21 1.19
CA LEU A 106 8.69 37.00 2.42
C LEU A 106 9.09 38.34 3.07
N ALA A 107 9.45 39.34 2.25
CA ALA A 107 9.73 40.70 2.71
C ALA A 107 8.49 41.38 3.33
N ALA A 108 7.31 41.21 2.71
CA ALA A 108 6.05 41.75 3.24
C ALA A 108 5.60 41.09 4.55
N LEU A 109 5.94 39.81 4.76
CA LEU A 109 5.64 39.06 5.98
C LEU A 109 6.68 39.28 7.11
N GLY A 110 7.71 40.09 6.87
CA GLY A 110 8.76 40.40 7.85
C GLY A 110 9.77 39.26 8.08
N MET A 111 9.92 38.34 7.11
CA MET A 111 10.84 37.21 7.15
C MET A 111 11.96 37.37 6.10
N SER A 112 12.59 38.56 6.06
CA SER A 112 13.64 38.89 5.09
C SER A 112 14.95 38.14 5.29
N ASP A 113 15.25 37.72 6.53
CA ASP A 113 16.59 37.29 6.94
C ASP A 113 16.68 35.75 7.10
N PHE A 114 15.96 35.00 6.27
CA PHE A 114 16.01 33.54 6.33
C PHE A 114 17.29 33.01 5.63
N PRO A 115 18.16 32.25 6.32
CA PRO A 115 19.41 31.77 5.75
C PRO A 115 19.17 30.71 4.66
N GLY A 116 19.85 30.84 3.52
CA GLY A 116 19.85 29.83 2.46
C GLY A 116 18.88 30.05 1.30
N ILE A 117 18.28 31.23 1.14
CA ILE A 117 17.46 31.57 -0.03
C ILE A 117 18.36 31.82 -1.25
N VAL A 118 18.14 31.08 -2.33
CA VAL A 118 18.80 31.26 -3.63
C VAL A 118 17.75 31.54 -4.69
N GLU A 119 17.90 32.66 -5.40
CA GLU A 119 17.03 33.02 -6.51
C GLU A 119 17.32 32.13 -7.74
N VAL A 120 16.29 31.56 -8.35
CA VAL A 120 16.43 30.75 -9.58
C VAL A 120 15.64 31.41 -10.71
N GLU A 121 16.29 31.59 -11.86
CA GLU A 121 15.60 32.05 -13.07
C GLU A 121 14.71 30.92 -13.63
N PRO A 122 13.48 31.22 -14.07
CA PRO A 122 12.58 30.21 -14.61
C PRO A 122 13.17 29.61 -15.89
N GLN A 123 13.59 28.35 -15.81
CA GLN A 123 14.00 27.56 -16.97
C GLN A 123 12.79 27.39 -17.90
N PRO A 124 12.89 27.70 -19.20
CA PRO A 124 11.79 27.46 -20.14
C PRO A 124 11.50 25.96 -20.20
N MET A 125 10.27 25.57 -19.86
CA MET A 125 9.80 24.19 -19.99
C MET A 125 10.02 23.70 -21.42
N VAL A 126 10.95 22.77 -21.60
CA VAL A 126 11.05 21.98 -22.83
C VAL A 126 9.81 21.08 -22.89
N PRO A 127 8.97 21.17 -23.93
CA PRO A 127 7.75 20.36 -24.00
C PRO A 127 8.13 18.88 -24.10
N THR A 128 7.70 18.09 -23.12
CA THR A 128 7.83 16.64 -23.12
C THR A 128 7.09 16.09 -24.34
N GLN A 129 7.83 15.58 -25.34
CA GLN A 129 7.23 14.93 -26.49
C GLN A 129 6.34 13.78 -26.01
N GLY A 130 5.06 13.85 -26.35
CA GLY A 130 4.06 12.88 -25.96
C GLY A 130 4.43 11.48 -26.46
N PHE A 131 4.63 10.55 -25.53
CA PHE A 131 4.65 9.13 -25.86
C PHE A 131 3.22 8.68 -26.20
N GLY A 132 2.92 8.74 -27.48
CA GLY A 132 1.78 8.07 -28.09
C GLY A 132 1.88 6.55 -27.95
N ARG A 133 0.73 5.95 -27.67
CA ARG A 133 0.45 4.52 -27.55
C ARG A 133 1.21 3.64 -28.57
N GLY A 134 1.88 2.62 -28.03
CA GLY A 134 1.86 1.27 -28.58
C GLY A 134 2.99 0.87 -29.53
N ARG A 135 4.06 0.26 -28.99
CA ARG A 135 4.64 -0.97 -29.57
C ARG A 135 5.58 -1.65 -28.57
N VAL A 136 5.36 -2.95 -28.41
CA VAL A 136 6.17 -3.91 -27.67
C VAL A 136 7.48 -4.12 -28.42
N VAL A 137 8.64 -3.87 -27.79
CA VAL A 137 9.86 -4.64 -28.08
C VAL A 137 10.72 -4.72 -26.80
N LEU A 138 11.02 -5.97 -26.43
CA LEU A 138 12.00 -6.39 -25.43
C LEU A 138 13.37 -5.73 -25.66
N GLY A 139 14.04 -5.31 -24.59
CA GLY A 139 15.51 -5.21 -24.58
C GLY A 139 16.09 -3.91 -24.02
N VAL A 140 16.19 -3.80 -22.70
CA VAL A 140 17.18 -2.91 -22.07
C VAL A 140 17.90 -3.72 -21.00
N LEU A 141 19.10 -4.18 -21.32
CA LEU A 141 20.11 -4.63 -20.37
C LEU A 141 21.45 -4.72 -21.09
N THR A 142 22.16 -3.59 -21.18
CA THR A 142 23.63 -3.51 -21.10
C THR A 142 24.08 -2.06 -21.31
N PHE A 143 24.36 -1.36 -20.21
CA PHE A 143 25.31 -0.24 -20.21
C PHE A 143 25.91 -0.14 -18.81
N ILE A 144 26.87 -1.01 -18.52
CA ILE A 144 27.90 -0.80 -17.50
C ILE A 144 29.22 -1.22 -18.15
N ALA A 145 30.25 -0.40 -17.91
CA ALA A 145 31.68 -0.58 -18.21
C ALA A 145 32.19 0.08 -19.51
N VAL A 146 32.60 1.34 -19.40
CA VAL A 146 33.90 1.79 -19.92
C VAL A 146 34.46 2.86 -18.96
N ASN A 147 35.33 2.43 -18.05
CA ASN A 147 36.41 3.25 -17.49
C ASN A 147 37.58 2.30 -17.24
N GLY A 148 38.63 2.47 -18.02
CA GLY A 148 39.83 1.65 -18.03
C GLY A 148 40.67 2.03 -19.24
N TYR A 149 41.43 3.11 -19.11
CA TYR A 149 42.85 3.30 -19.44
C TYR A 149 43.27 4.70 -18.97
#